data_AF-A0A258R319-F1
#
_entry.id   AF-A0A258R319-F1
#
_cell.length_a   1.000
_cell.length_b   1.000
_cell.length_c   1.000
_cell.angle_alpha   90.00
_cell.angle_beta   90.00
_cell.angle_gamma   90.00
#
_symmetry.space_group_name_H-M   'P 1'
#
loop_
_entity.id
_entity.type
_entity.pdbx_description
1 polymer ?
#
loop_
_entity_poly.entity_id
_entity_poly.type
_entity_poly.pdbx_seq_one_letter_code
_entity_poly.pdbx_strand_id
1 'polypeptide(L)'
;MRLLFVADALEGFNTAKDTTFAMMREAAARGHELLACQPRDLMWQRGGRVTGYVREITLTPDGSNWELLCLYCHDNEHARVLEEQQQKRGPAGEPPTATHNPFAALQGLLKKS
;
A
#
# COMPACT_ATOMS: atom_id res chain seq x y z
N MET A 1 12.69 -6.20 24.72
CA MET A 1 13.12 -4.87 24.19
C MET A 1 12.09 -4.39 23.19
N ARG A 2 11.99 -3.07 22.95
CA ARG A 2 11.12 -2.48 21.92
C ARG A 2 11.84 -2.43 20.59
N LEU A 3 11.23 -3.00 19.55
CA LEU A 3 11.76 -3.00 18.19
C LEU A 3 10.79 -2.29 17.26
N LEU A 4 11.28 -1.27 16.54
CA LEU A 4 10.51 -0.57 15.51
C LEU A 4 10.84 -1.15 14.14
N PHE A 5 9.80 -1.62 13.44
CA PHE A 5 9.85 -2.01 12.04
C PHE A 5 9.31 -0.88 11.18
N VAL A 6 10.13 -0.38 10.27
CA VAL A 6 9.70 0.58 9.24
C VAL A 6 9.38 -0.24 7.99
N ALA A 7 8.11 -0.36 7.66
CA ALA A 7 7.62 -1.28 6.63
C ALA A 7 6.47 -0.66 5.83
N ASP A 8 6.14 -1.24 4.68
CA ASP A 8 4.93 -0.86 3.95
C ASP A 8 3.66 -1.19 4.75
N ALA A 9 2.48 -0.86 4.22
CA ALA A 9 1.20 -1.14 4.87
C ALA A 9 1.12 -2.62 5.28
N LEU A 10 1.14 -2.89 6.59
CA LEU A 10 1.09 -4.24 7.15
C LEU A 10 -0.15 -5.01 6.71
N GLU A 11 -1.20 -4.26 6.37
CA GLU A 11 -2.48 -4.73 5.88
C GLU A 11 -2.40 -5.41 4.51
N GLY A 12 -1.35 -5.13 3.71
CA GLY A 12 -1.14 -5.70 2.38
C GLY A 12 -0.10 -6.82 2.33
N PHE A 13 0.44 -7.28 3.47
CA PHE A 13 1.56 -8.22 3.49
C PHE A 13 1.16 -9.61 3.00
N ASN A 14 1.91 -10.15 2.03
CA ASN A 14 1.90 -11.58 1.76
C ASN A 14 2.82 -12.29 2.74
N THR A 15 2.23 -12.73 3.83
CA THR A 15 2.89 -13.36 4.99
C THR A 15 3.75 -14.57 4.63
N ALA A 16 3.38 -15.29 3.56
CA ALA A 16 4.10 -16.48 3.10
C ALA A 16 5.38 -16.15 2.31
N LYS A 17 5.51 -14.94 1.78
CA LYS A 17 6.64 -14.53 0.94
C LYS A 17 7.44 -13.36 1.50
N ASP A 18 7.01 -12.82 2.64
CA ASP A 18 7.61 -11.63 3.22
C ASP A 18 8.63 -11.97 4.32
N THR A 19 9.88 -11.58 4.09
CA THR A 19 10.98 -11.80 5.04
C THR A 19 10.89 -10.87 6.26
N THR A 20 10.29 -9.68 6.10
CA THR A 20 10.01 -8.75 7.21
C THR A 20 9.07 -9.40 8.21
N PHE A 21 8.01 -10.04 7.71
CA PHE A 21 7.07 -10.76 8.55
C PHE A 21 7.76 -11.88 9.34
N ALA A 22 8.62 -12.67 8.69
CA ALA A 22 9.39 -13.71 9.37
C ALA A 22 10.30 -13.15 10.48
N MET A 23 10.93 -11.99 10.25
CA MET A 23 11.74 -11.30 11.25
C MET A 23 10.91 -10.78 12.44
N MET A 24 9.74 -10.19 12.18
CA MET A 24 8.84 -9.74 13.25
C MET A 24 8.34 -10.93 14.09
N ARG A 25 8.02 -12.06 13.46
CA ARG A 25 7.58 -13.28 14.17
C ARG A 25 8.67 -13.82 15.10
N GLU A 26 9.92 -13.87 14.63
CA GLU A 26 11.05 -14.28 15.47
C GLU A 26 11.28 -13.30 16.63
N ALA A 27 11.14 -12.00 16.38
CA ALA A 27 11.21 -11.00 17.43
C ALA A 27 10.09 -11.18 18.48
N ALA A 28 8.86 -11.43 18.06
CA ALA A 28 7.76 -11.74 18.96
C ALA A 28 8.05 -13.01 19.79
N ALA A 29 8.55 -14.08 19.15
CA ALA A 29 8.87 -15.34 19.82
C ALA A 29 9.94 -15.20 20.92
N ARG A 30 10.85 -14.23 20.76
CA ARG A 30 11.86 -13.88 21.77
C ARG A 30 11.33 -12.92 22.87
N GLY A 31 10.05 -12.57 22.84
CA GLY A 31 9.43 -11.67 23.81
C GLY A 31 9.78 -10.19 23.61
N HIS A 32 10.10 -9.79 22.38
CA HIS A 32 10.25 -8.37 22.06
C HIS A 32 8.87 -7.70 21.86
N GLU A 33 8.76 -6.45 22.32
CA GLU A 33 7.62 -5.59 22.03
C GLU A 33 7.81 -5.02 20.63
N LEU A 34 6.80 -5.18 19.78
CA LEU A 34 6.88 -4.82 18.37
C LEU A 34 6.13 -3.52 18.11
N LEU A 35 6.83 -2.59 17.49
CA LEU A 35 6.29 -1.34 16.98
C LEU A 35 6.43 -1.35 15.46
N ALA A 36 5.47 -0.75 14.76
CA ALA A 36 5.54 -0.57 13.32
C ALA A 36 5.11 0.83 12.90
N CYS A 37 5.71 1.31 11.82
CA CYS A 37 5.28 2.52 11.11
C CYS A 37 5.66 2.43 9.63
N GLN A 38 5.05 3.28 8.81
CA GLN A 38 5.45 3.43 7.41
C GLN A 38 6.55 4.48 7.27
N PRO A 39 7.31 4.50 6.16
CA PRO A 39 8.29 5.54 5.91
C PRO A 39 7.69 6.96 5.96
N ARG A 40 6.44 7.13 5.51
CA ARG A 40 5.70 8.41 5.53
C ARG A 40 5.39 8.92 6.94
N ASP A 41 5.43 8.04 7.94
CA ASP A 41 5.13 8.38 9.33
C ASP A 41 6.37 8.88 10.08
N LEU A 42 7.54 8.89 9.44
CA LEU A 42 8.79 9.37 10.01
C LEU A 42 9.01 10.85 9.66
N MET A 43 9.30 11.64 10.68
CA MET A 43 9.68 13.03 10.57
C MET A 43 11.10 13.22 11.08
N TRP A 44 11.94 13.84 10.26
CA TRP A 44 13.32 14.14 10.62
C TRP A 44 13.70 15.55 10.18
N GLN A 45 14.41 16.25 11.06
CA GLN A 45 15.05 17.53 10.78
C GLN A 45 16.55 17.41 11.05
N ARG A 46 17.36 18.04 10.20
CA ARG A 46 18.82 17.99 10.31
C ARG A 46 19.27 18.52 11.69
N GLY A 47 20.09 17.74 12.39
CA GLY A 47 20.55 18.06 13.75
C GLY A 47 19.56 17.69 14.87
N GLY A 48 18.36 17.20 14.52
CA GLY A 48 17.35 16.72 15.46
C GLY A 48 17.27 15.19 15.55
N ARG A 49 16.45 14.71 16.49
CA ARG A 49 16.10 13.28 16.62
C ARG A 49 15.08 12.91 15.56
N VAL A 50 15.13 11.65 15.10
CA VAL A 50 14.05 11.08 14.29
C VAL A 50 12.84 10.88 15.20
N THR A 51 11.69 11.33 14.72
CA THR A 51 10.38 11.17 15.39
C THR A 51 9.42 10.52 14.41
N GLY A 52 8.33 9.94 14.89
CA GLY A 52 7.30 9.42 14.00
C GLY A 52 6.09 8.88 14.73
N TYR A 53 5.00 8.72 14.00
CA TYR A 53 3.83 8.01 14.49
C TYR A 53 4.11 6.51 14.41
N VAL A 54 3.96 5.81 15.54
CA VAL A 54 4.20 4.38 15.64
C VAL A 54 3.00 3.71 16.29
N ARG A 55 2.69 2.49 15.85
CA ARG A 55 1.70 1.64 16.50
C ARG A 55 2.35 0.40 17.06
N GLU A 56 1.88 -0.02 18.23
CA GLU A 56 2.20 -1.34 18.77
C GLU A 56 1.45 -2.40 17.97
N ILE A 57 2.13 -3.50 17.64
CA ILE A 57 1.54 -4.61 16.90
C ILE A 57 1.73 -5.91 17.67
N THR A 58 0.72 -6.77 17.62
CA THR A 58 0.78 -8.14 18.14
C THR A 58 0.56 -9.09 16.97
N LEU A 59 1.47 -10.04 16.78
CA LEU A 59 1.37 -11.05 15.73
C LEU A 59 0.61 -12.28 16.24
N THR A 60 -0.42 -12.70 15.51
CA THR A 60 -1.07 -13.99 15.78
C THR A 60 -0.18 -15.12 15.26
N PRO A 61 0.07 -16.21 16.02
CA PRO A 61 1.01 -17.27 15.63
C PRO A 61 0.67 -18.03 14.34
N ASP A 62 -0.60 -18.00 13.94
CA ASP A 62 -1.21 -18.84 12.91
C ASP A 62 -1.38 -18.16 11.54
N GLY A 63 -0.95 -16.90 11.36
CA GLY A 63 -1.26 -16.20 10.10
C GLY A 63 -2.63 -15.53 10.10
N SER A 64 -3.53 -16.01 10.95
CA SER A 64 -4.93 -15.65 10.94
C SER A 64 -5.14 -14.26 11.53
N ASN A 65 -6.09 -13.52 10.95
CA ASN A 65 -6.57 -12.22 11.43
C ASN A 65 -5.71 -10.98 11.08
N TRP A 66 -4.66 -11.11 10.26
CA TRP A 66 -3.83 -9.95 9.88
C TRP A 66 -4.45 -9.19 8.70
N GLU A 67 -5.21 -9.91 7.87
CA GLU A 67 -6.08 -9.37 6.80
C GLU A 67 -7.25 -8.55 7.35
N LEU A 68 -7.65 -8.76 8.61
CA LEU A 68 -8.79 -8.08 9.24
C LEU A 68 -8.42 -6.73 9.87
N LEU A 69 -7.15 -6.34 9.87
CA LEU A 69 -6.77 -4.96 10.20
C LEU A 69 -7.30 -3.94 9.17
N CYS A 70 -7.81 -4.42 8.03
CA CYS A 70 -8.12 -3.58 6.88
C CYS A 70 -9.57 -3.60 6.39
N LEU A 71 -10.57 -3.86 7.25
CA LEU A 71 -11.96 -3.59 6.86
C LEU A 71 -12.36 -2.11 7.06
N TYR A 72 -11.73 -1.40 8.01
CA TYR A 72 -12.01 0.03 8.22
C TYR A 72 -11.02 0.98 7.49
N CYS A 73 -9.80 0.51 7.17
CA CYS A 73 -8.80 1.33 6.47
C CYS A 73 -8.85 1.21 4.94
N HIS A 74 -9.23 0.07 4.36
CA HIS A 74 -9.35 -0.03 2.89
C HIS A 74 -10.54 0.76 2.34
N ASP A 75 -11.71 0.82 3.02
CA ASP A 75 -12.86 1.58 2.51
C ASP A 75 -12.58 3.08 2.44
N ASN A 76 -11.91 3.65 3.44
CA ASN A 76 -11.60 5.08 3.46
C ASN A 76 -10.46 5.44 2.48
N GLU A 77 -9.48 4.56 2.26
CA GLU A 77 -8.43 4.78 1.26
C GLU A 77 -8.95 4.58 -0.17
N HIS A 78 -9.78 3.56 -0.42
CA HIS A 78 -10.50 3.41 -1.69
C HIS A 78 -11.44 4.59 -1.96
N ALA A 79 -12.21 5.02 -0.96
CA ALA A 79 -13.10 6.17 -1.09
C ALA A 79 -12.31 7.44 -1.45
N ARG A 80 -11.18 7.71 -0.78
CA ARG A 80 -10.32 8.86 -1.09
C ARG A 80 -9.75 8.81 -2.50
N VAL A 81 -9.28 7.64 -2.96
CA VAL A 81 -8.76 7.48 -4.33
C VAL A 81 -9.86 7.67 -5.36
N LEU A 82 -11.06 7.13 -5.10
CA LEU A 82 -12.23 7.30 -5.98
C LEU A 82 -12.71 8.76 -6.00
N GLU A 83 -12.78 9.43 -4.85
CA GLU A 83 -13.13 10.84 -4.72
C GLU A 83 -12.11 11.73 -5.45
N GLU A 84 -10.80 11.47 -5.32
CA GLU A 84 -9.76 12.23 -6.03
C GLU A 84 -9.85 12.04 -7.56
N GLN A 85 -10.15 10.83 -8.04
CA GLN A 85 -10.42 10.60 -9.46
C GLN A 85 -11.67 11.34 -9.94
N GLN A 86 -12.70 11.43 -9.09
CA GLN A 86 -13.96 12.08 -9.41
C GLN A 86 -13.84 13.61 -9.38
N GLN A 87 -13.04 14.17 -8.48
CA GLN A 87 -12.72 15.61 -8.44
C GLN A 87 -11.87 16.08 -9.64
N LYS A 88 -11.08 15.20 -10.25
CA LYS A 88 -10.36 15.49 -11.51
C LYS A 88 -11.27 15.49 -12.75
N ARG A 89 -12.51 14.97 -12.65
CA ARG A 89 -13.55 15.12 -13.67
C ARG A 89 -14.33 16.41 -13.42
N GLY A 90 -13.86 17.51 -14.00
CA GLY A 90 -14.69 18.68 -14.25
C GLY A 90 -15.88 18.35 -15.17
N PRO A 91 -16.86 19.27 -15.33
CA PRO A 91 -18.07 19.01 -16.12
C PRO A 91 -17.68 18.51 -17.52
N ALA A 92 -18.34 17.43 -17.95
CA ALA A 92 -18.08 16.75 -19.21
C ALA A 92 -18.46 17.67 -20.39
N GLY A 93 -17.51 18.52 -20.81
CA GLY A 93 -17.48 18.99 -22.19
C GLY A 93 -17.20 17.81 -23.10
N GLU A 94 -17.88 17.76 -24.24
CA GLU A 94 -17.74 16.71 -25.25
C GLU A 94 -16.26 16.57 -25.62
N PRO A 95 -15.60 15.42 -25.37
CA PRO A 95 -14.18 15.27 -25.66
C PRO A 95 -13.98 15.40 -27.18
N PRO A 96 -12.94 16.11 -27.65
CA PRO A 96 -12.68 16.23 -29.08
C PRO A 96 -12.49 14.82 -29.67
N THR A 97 -13.27 14.51 -30.70
CA THR A 97 -13.20 13.24 -31.42
C THR A 97 -11.79 13.03 -31.94
N ALA A 98 -11.12 11.96 -31.48
CA ALA A 98 -9.76 11.65 -31.91
C ALA A 98 -9.75 11.34 -33.42
N THR A 99 -9.21 12.26 -34.23
CA THR A 99 -9.19 12.15 -35.70
C THR A 99 -8.18 11.12 -36.23
N HIS A 100 -7.24 10.68 -35.39
CA HIS A 100 -6.15 9.80 -35.81
C HIS A 100 -6.30 8.42 -35.16
N ASN A 101 -6.56 7.39 -35.97
CA ASN A 101 -6.57 5.99 -35.54
C ASN A 101 -5.20 5.34 -35.86
N PRO A 102 -4.28 5.23 -34.88
CA PRO A 102 -2.91 4.75 -35.11
C PRO A 102 -2.84 3.27 -35.52
N PHE A 103 -3.94 2.53 -35.39
CA PHE A 103 -4.02 1.10 -35.70
C PHE A 103 -4.99 0.77 -36.84
N ALA A 104 -5.41 1.77 -37.63
CA ALA A 104 -6.34 1.54 -38.75
C ALA A 104 -5.83 0.47 -39.75
N ALA A 105 -4.51 0.32 -39.89
CA ALA A 105 -3.88 -0.67 -40.77
C ALA A 105 -3.60 -2.04 -40.11
N LEU A 106 -3.86 -2.21 -38.81
CA LEU A 106 -3.50 -3.43 -38.05
C LEU A 106 -4.26 -4.66 -38.55
N GLN A 107 -5.51 -4.48 -38.96
CA GLN A 107 -6.34 -5.58 -39.48
C GLN A 107 -5.76 -6.21 -40.77
N GLY A 108 -5.04 -5.43 -41.58
CA GLY A 108 -4.37 -5.93 -42.78
C GLY A 108 -3.12 -6.75 -42.49
N LEU A 109 -2.42 -6.45 -41.39
CA LEU A 109 -1.25 -7.20 -40.94
C LEU A 109 -1.63 -8.55 -40.32
N LEU A 110 -2.75 -8.62 -39.60
CA LEU A 110 -3.24 -9.84 -38.96
C LEU A 110 -3.79 -10.89 -39.96
N LYS A 111 -4.19 -10.48 -41.16
CA LYS A 111 -4.68 -11.38 -42.22
C LYS A 111 -3.56 -11.99 -43.09
N LYS A 112 -2.30 -11.60 -42.84
CA LYS A 112 -1.12 -12.06 -43.59
C LYS A 112 -0.34 -13.18 -42.87
N SER A 113 -0.90 -13.76 -41.81
CA SER A 113 -0.38 -14.97 -41.14
C SER A 113 -1.26 -16.17 -41.43
#